data_AF-A0A5F8HGI3-F1
#
_entry.id   AF-A0A5F8HGI3-F1
#
_cell.length_a   1.000
_cell.length_b   1.000
_cell.length_c   1.000
_cell.angle_alpha   90.00
_cell.angle_beta   90.00
_cell.angle_gamma   90.00
#
_symmetry.space_group_name_H-M   'P 1'
#
loop_
_entity.id
_entity.type
_entity.pdbx_description
1 polymer ?
#
loop_
_entity_poly.entity_id
_entity_poly.type
_entity_poly.pdbx_seq_one_letter_code
_entity_poly.pdbx_strand_id
1 'polypeptide(L)'
;MTIRHQGQQYRPRMAFLRKIEALVKEMQNPETGIRMQSQRVMITNIPHAMTGNDILQWIAQRLWIGHMEAQNLGNFVVKYGYVYPLQDPKNLNLKPDNSSLYRFQTPYFWPTQQWSAEDTDYAIYLAKRNIKKKGILEEYEKENYSFLNKKINHKWDFIIMQAKEQYKTGKERKKADRYALDCQEKAYWLVHRCPPGTDNILDYGLNRVTNPNEVKVNRKQHGDGNVMERVLDMGSEDLNSNSGSDT
;
A
#
# COMPACT_ATOMS: atom_id res chain seq x y z
N MET A 1 -17.44 -30.26 -27.11
CA MET A 1 -16.14 -29.72 -26.67
C MET A 1 -16.33 -28.23 -26.40
N THR A 2 -16.53 -27.84 -25.13
CA THR A 2 -16.78 -26.43 -24.77
C THR A 2 -15.45 -25.69 -24.72
N ILE A 3 -15.23 -24.80 -25.69
CA ILE A 3 -14.10 -23.88 -25.68
C ILE A 3 -14.33 -22.94 -24.49
N ARG A 4 -13.70 -23.23 -23.33
CA ARG A 4 -13.62 -22.25 -22.26
C ARG A 4 -12.84 -21.08 -22.83
N HIS A 5 -13.48 -19.92 -22.96
CA HIS A 5 -12.78 -18.65 -23.12
C HIS A 5 -11.87 -18.47 -21.90
N GLN A 6 -10.64 -19.00 -21.97
CA GLN A 6 -9.60 -18.77 -20.97
C GLN A 6 -9.05 -17.36 -21.19
N GLY A 7 -9.90 -16.36 -20.94
CA GLY A 7 -9.46 -14.98 -20.84
C GLY A 7 -8.42 -14.85 -19.72
N GLN A 8 -7.62 -13.79 -19.80
CA GLN A 8 -6.62 -13.48 -18.79
C GLN A 8 -7.32 -12.93 -17.53
N GLN A 9 -7.27 -13.67 -16.42
CA GLN A 9 -8.09 -13.40 -15.23
C GLN A 9 -7.26 -13.06 -13.98
N TYR A 10 -5.97 -13.38 -13.95
CA TYR A 10 -5.17 -13.30 -12.73
C TYR A 10 -4.10 -12.21 -12.79
N ARG A 11 -3.92 -11.46 -11.71
CA ARG A 11 -2.83 -10.48 -11.60
C ARG A 11 -1.47 -11.20 -11.67
N PRO A 12 -0.43 -10.62 -12.30
CA PRO A 12 0.92 -11.20 -12.31
C PRO A 12 1.56 -11.17 -10.92
N ARG A 13 2.65 -11.94 -10.74
CA ARG A 13 3.47 -11.86 -9.52
C ARG A 13 4.16 -10.50 -9.42
N MET A 14 4.10 -9.90 -8.23
CA MET A 14 4.73 -8.62 -7.93
C MET A 14 5.82 -8.80 -6.88
N ALA A 15 6.88 -9.55 -7.24
CA ALA A 15 7.96 -9.92 -6.31
C ALA A 15 8.69 -8.70 -5.70
N PHE A 16 8.65 -7.55 -6.39
CA PHE A 16 9.26 -6.32 -5.94
C PHE A 16 8.60 -5.73 -4.68
N LEU A 17 7.31 -5.99 -4.43
CA LEU A 17 6.58 -5.45 -3.27
C LEU A 17 7.30 -5.84 -1.98
N ARG A 18 7.54 -7.15 -1.78
CA ARG A 18 8.27 -7.67 -0.61
C ARG A 18 9.67 -7.09 -0.45
N LYS A 19 10.35 -6.76 -1.56
CA LYS A 19 11.69 -6.14 -1.51
C LYS A 19 11.62 -4.70 -1.03
N ILE A 20 10.65 -3.92 -1.50
CA ILE A 20 10.45 -2.54 -1.04
C ILE A 20 9.96 -2.54 0.41
N GLU A 21 9.02 -3.40 0.78
CA GLU A 21 8.53 -3.55 2.15
C GLU A 21 9.67 -3.84 3.14
N ALA A 22 10.60 -4.73 2.78
CA ALA A 22 11.78 -5.02 3.60
C ALA A 22 12.64 -3.76 3.79
N LEU A 23 12.93 -3.05 2.70
CA LEU A 23 13.69 -1.80 2.75
C LEU A 23 12.99 -0.75 3.64
N VAL A 24 11.68 -0.57 3.50
CA VAL A 24 10.89 0.40 4.28
C VAL A 24 10.88 0.04 5.77
N LYS A 25 10.81 -1.26 6.12
CA LYS A 25 10.93 -1.70 7.51
C LYS A 25 12.31 -1.37 8.09
N GLU A 26 13.37 -1.51 7.31
CA GLU A 26 14.71 -1.08 7.74
C GLU A 26 14.81 0.44 7.88
N MET A 27 14.20 1.22 6.98
CA MET A 27 14.12 2.68 7.10
C MET A 27 13.38 3.11 8.38
N GLN A 28 12.46 2.29 8.88
CA GLN A 28 11.71 2.52 10.11
C GLN A 28 12.40 2.00 11.38
N ASN A 29 13.57 1.37 11.27
CA ASN A 29 14.29 0.83 12.43
C ASN A 29 14.61 1.97 13.44
N PRO A 30 14.30 1.81 14.74
CA PRO A 30 14.55 2.86 15.73
C PRO A 30 16.02 3.26 15.93
N GLU A 31 16.94 2.33 15.67
CA GLU A 31 18.37 2.50 15.91
C GLU A 31 19.15 2.85 14.64
N THR A 32 18.85 2.15 13.54
CA THR A 32 19.59 2.24 12.27
C THR A 32 18.81 2.90 11.14
N GLY A 33 17.53 3.19 11.35
CA GLY A 33 16.63 3.78 10.36
C GLY A 33 16.77 5.29 10.22
N ILE A 34 15.83 5.88 9.49
CA ILE A 34 15.77 7.33 9.27
C ILE A 34 15.34 8.01 10.57
N ARG A 35 16.12 8.99 11.02
CA ARG A 35 15.80 9.79 12.20
C ARG A 35 14.55 10.62 11.95
N MET A 36 13.44 10.20 12.51
CA MET A 36 12.19 10.94 12.45
C MET A 36 12.18 12.05 13.50
N GLN A 37 11.89 13.28 13.09
CA GLN A 37 11.81 14.42 14.00
C GLN A 37 10.41 15.05 13.95
N SER A 38 10.03 15.71 15.06
CA SER A 38 8.87 16.60 15.04
C SER A 38 9.25 17.85 14.27
N GLN A 39 8.66 18.02 13.09
CA GLN A 39 8.95 19.17 12.24
C GLN A 39 7.85 20.22 12.37
N ARG A 40 8.23 21.47 12.57
CA ARG A 40 7.27 22.58 12.65
C ARG A 40 6.99 23.10 11.24
N VAL A 41 5.79 22.87 10.75
CA VAL A 41 5.31 23.50 9.50
C VAL A 41 4.32 24.59 9.87
N MET A 42 4.69 25.85 9.60
CA MET A 42 3.94 27.04 10.02
C MET A 42 3.68 27.06 11.55
N ILE A 43 2.44 26.79 11.96
CA ILE A 43 1.95 26.83 13.35
C ILE A 43 1.77 25.41 13.93
N THR A 44 1.90 24.36 13.10
CA THR A 44 1.62 22.96 13.50
C THR A 44 2.88 22.11 13.60
N ASN A 45 3.06 21.44 14.74
CA ASN A 45 4.07 20.39 14.89
C ASN A 45 3.59 19.10 14.22
N ILE A 46 4.38 18.63 13.27
CA ILE A 46 4.16 17.39 12.52
C ILE A 46 5.07 16.32 13.13
N PRO A 47 4.55 15.45 14.01
CA PRO A 47 5.35 14.35 14.54
C PRO A 47 5.70 13.35 13.44
N HIS A 48 6.82 12.65 13.64
CA HIS A 48 7.28 11.54 12.78
C HIS A 48 7.45 11.91 11.29
N ALA A 49 7.92 13.13 11.00
CA ALA A 49 8.22 13.53 9.63
C ALA A 49 9.73 13.38 9.35
N MET A 50 10.06 13.17 8.09
CA MET A 50 11.43 13.14 7.58
C MET A 50 11.56 14.02 6.34
N THR A 51 12.75 14.57 6.08
CA THR A 51 12.98 15.33 4.85
C THR A 51 13.24 14.40 3.67
N GLY A 52 13.05 14.89 2.45
CA GLY A 52 13.38 14.12 1.27
C GLY A 52 14.88 13.85 1.12
N ASN A 53 15.72 14.79 1.58
CA ASN A 53 17.17 14.56 1.68
C ASN A 53 17.53 13.46 2.69
N ASP A 54 16.87 13.38 3.86
CA ASP A 54 17.10 12.30 4.83
C ASP A 54 16.83 10.91 4.21
N ILE A 55 15.74 10.80 3.44
CA ILE A 55 15.39 9.56 2.72
C ILE A 55 16.47 9.23 1.69
N LEU A 56 16.88 10.20 0.86
CA LEU A 56 17.87 9.99 -0.19
C LEU A 56 19.21 9.54 0.40
N GLN A 57 19.70 10.25 1.43
CA GLN A 57 20.97 9.96 2.09
C GLN A 57 20.96 8.58 2.73
N TRP A 58 19.87 8.23 3.43
CA TRP A 58 19.75 6.93 4.06
C TRP A 58 19.78 5.79 3.04
N ILE A 59 19.04 5.92 1.93
CA ILE A 59 19.02 4.90 0.85
C ILE A 59 20.43 4.73 0.26
N ALA A 60 21.11 5.84 -0.08
CA ALA A 60 22.44 5.81 -0.66
C ALA A 60 23.46 5.13 0.26
N GLN A 61 23.43 5.46 1.56
CA GLN A 61 24.33 4.89 2.56
C GLN A 61 24.03 3.41 2.85
N ARG A 62 22.75 3.07 3.05
CA ARG A 62 22.33 1.70 3.41
C ARG A 62 22.62 0.68 2.32
N LEU A 63 22.47 1.07 1.06
CA LEU A 63 22.63 0.21 -0.11
C LEU A 63 24.00 0.35 -0.81
N TRP A 64 24.82 1.33 -0.39
CA TRP A 64 26.11 1.63 -1.00
C TRP A 64 26.01 1.97 -2.51
N ILE A 65 25.09 2.86 -2.85
CA ILE A 65 24.79 3.26 -4.23
C ILE A 65 24.93 4.77 -4.44
N GLY A 66 25.11 5.19 -5.70
CA GLY A 66 25.20 6.60 -6.04
C GLY A 66 23.87 7.35 -5.86
N HIS A 67 23.94 8.68 -5.67
CA HIS A 67 22.75 9.51 -5.45
C HIS A 67 21.69 9.41 -6.57
N MET A 68 22.11 9.26 -7.83
CA MET A 68 21.17 9.13 -8.95
C MET A 68 20.34 7.84 -8.85
N GLU A 69 20.98 6.73 -8.48
CA GLU A 69 20.30 5.44 -8.31
C GLU A 69 19.42 5.44 -7.05
N ALA A 70 19.92 6.00 -5.94
CA ALA A 70 19.14 6.19 -4.72
C ALA A 70 17.91 7.07 -4.95
N GLN A 71 18.04 8.14 -5.75
CA GLN A 71 16.93 9.01 -6.13
C GLN A 71 15.87 8.27 -6.94
N ASN A 72 16.29 7.43 -7.89
CA ASN A 72 15.37 6.62 -8.68
C ASN A 72 14.61 5.61 -7.80
N LEU A 73 15.31 4.91 -6.90
CA LEU A 73 14.69 3.99 -5.96
C LEU A 73 13.74 4.72 -5.00
N GLY A 74 14.16 5.86 -4.45
CA GLY A 74 13.36 6.72 -3.60
C GLY A 74 12.08 7.22 -4.28
N ASN A 75 12.15 7.55 -5.58
CA ASN A 75 10.97 7.87 -6.37
C ASN A 75 9.97 6.72 -6.38
N PHE A 76 10.41 5.47 -6.58
CA PHE A 76 9.50 4.32 -6.54
C PHE A 76 8.91 4.08 -5.15
N VAL A 77 9.68 4.27 -4.08
CA VAL A 77 9.15 4.18 -2.69
C VAL A 77 7.98 5.16 -2.50
N VAL A 78 8.09 6.38 -3.03
CA VAL A 78 7.00 7.38 -2.98
C VAL A 78 5.86 7.04 -3.93
N LYS A 79 6.15 6.68 -5.19
CA LYS A 79 5.13 6.34 -6.21
C LYS A 79 4.24 5.18 -5.77
N TYR A 80 4.82 4.13 -5.18
CA TYR A 80 4.06 3.00 -4.68
C TYR A 80 3.35 3.26 -3.33
N GLY A 81 3.50 4.46 -2.76
CA GLY A 81 2.75 4.88 -1.58
C GLY A 81 3.27 4.34 -0.24
N TYR A 82 4.49 3.81 -0.17
CA TYR A 82 5.11 3.42 1.11
C TYR A 82 5.49 4.64 1.95
N VAL A 83 5.79 5.75 1.27
CA VAL A 83 6.08 7.05 1.85
C VAL A 83 5.27 8.08 1.05
N TYR A 84 4.68 9.07 1.72
CA TYR A 84 3.88 10.09 1.05
C TYR A 84 4.30 11.52 1.44
N PRO A 85 4.28 12.46 0.48
CA PRO A 85 4.61 13.85 0.74
C PRO A 85 3.51 14.57 1.54
N LEU A 86 3.92 15.45 2.45
CA LEU A 86 3.01 16.28 3.25
C LEU A 86 2.66 17.60 2.56
N GLN A 87 3.54 18.09 1.69
CA GLN A 87 3.31 19.23 0.81
C GLN A 87 3.17 18.75 -0.64
N ASP A 88 2.28 19.39 -1.41
CA ASP A 88 2.07 19.03 -2.82
C ASP A 88 1.77 17.51 -3.00
N PRO A 89 0.69 16.98 -2.37
CA PRO A 89 0.46 15.54 -2.23
C PRO A 89 0.29 14.79 -3.56
N LYS A 90 0.03 15.50 -4.66
CA LYS A 90 -0.13 14.91 -5.99
C LYS A 90 1.21 14.62 -6.67
N ASN A 91 2.28 15.27 -6.23
CA ASN A 91 3.61 15.04 -6.79
C ASN A 91 4.27 13.85 -6.09
N LEU A 92 4.02 12.66 -6.61
CA LEU A 92 4.53 11.40 -6.07
C LEU A 92 6.00 11.13 -6.48
N ASN A 93 6.87 12.14 -6.36
CA ASN A 93 8.31 11.98 -6.53
C ASN A 93 9.04 12.41 -5.26
N LEU A 94 10.20 11.80 -5.02
CA LEU A 94 11.06 12.20 -3.92
C LEU A 94 11.79 13.50 -4.31
N LYS A 95 11.62 14.56 -3.54
CA LYS A 95 12.34 15.82 -3.70
C LYS A 95 13.55 15.80 -2.77
N PRO A 96 14.79 15.79 -3.27
CA PRO A 96 15.99 15.65 -2.45
C PRO A 96 16.40 16.98 -1.81
N ASP A 97 15.47 17.60 -1.08
CA ASP A 97 15.67 18.85 -0.35
C ASP A 97 15.37 18.67 1.15
N ASN A 98 15.71 19.70 1.93
CA ASN A 98 15.46 19.72 3.38
C ASN A 98 14.08 20.32 3.74
N SER A 99 13.27 20.74 2.76
CA SER A 99 12.01 21.47 2.98
C SER A 99 10.76 20.63 2.68
N SER A 100 10.88 19.66 1.78
CA SER A 100 9.85 18.70 1.43
C SER A 100 9.81 17.61 2.49
N LEU A 101 8.65 17.47 3.11
CA LEU A 101 8.44 16.54 4.22
C LEU A 101 7.63 15.34 3.78
N TYR A 102 8.02 14.21 4.33
CA TYR A 102 7.45 12.92 4.03
C TYR A 102 7.09 12.18 5.31
N ARG A 103 6.14 11.26 5.20
CA ARG A 103 5.78 10.32 6.27
C ARG A 103 5.69 8.91 5.72
N PHE A 104 6.04 7.94 6.56
CA PHE A 104 5.74 6.55 6.27
C PHE A 104 4.23 6.31 6.24
N GLN A 105 3.81 5.50 5.28
CA GLN A 105 2.47 4.96 5.21
C GLN A 105 2.32 3.78 6.17
N THR A 106 1.12 3.58 6.70
CA THR A 106 0.80 2.39 7.50
C THR A 106 0.74 1.14 6.62
N PRO A 107 1.21 -0.03 7.09
CA PRO A 107 1.15 -1.29 6.33
C PRO A 107 -0.24 -1.67 5.81
N TYR A 108 -1.30 -1.23 6.49
CA TYR A 108 -2.68 -1.41 6.03
C TYR A 108 -2.94 -0.82 4.63
N PHE A 109 -2.23 0.26 4.28
CA PHE A 109 -2.35 0.94 2.99
C PHE A 109 -1.21 0.60 2.03
N TRP A 110 -0.41 -0.42 2.32
CA TRP A 110 0.62 -0.85 1.37
C TRP A 110 0.00 -1.63 0.20
N PRO A 111 0.56 -1.49 -1.02
CA PRO A 111 0.07 -2.21 -2.18
C PRO A 111 0.23 -3.72 -1.99
N THR A 112 -0.80 -4.49 -2.36
CA THR A 112 -0.77 -5.96 -2.29
C THR A 112 -0.88 -6.61 -3.67
N GLN A 113 -0.29 -7.79 -3.82
CA GLN A 113 -0.31 -8.56 -5.08
C GLN A 113 -1.72 -9.07 -5.41
N GLN A 114 -2.45 -9.56 -4.41
CA GLN A 114 -3.71 -10.27 -4.63
C GLN A 114 -4.90 -9.31 -4.71
N TRP A 115 -4.93 -8.27 -3.89
CA TRP A 115 -6.10 -7.43 -3.72
C TRP A 115 -5.87 -6.06 -4.35
N SER A 116 -6.71 -5.70 -5.33
CA SER A 116 -6.81 -4.33 -5.81
C SER A 116 -7.74 -3.54 -4.88
N ALA A 117 -7.51 -2.23 -4.76
CA ALA A 117 -8.42 -1.36 -4.03
C ALA A 117 -9.84 -1.45 -4.62
N GLU A 118 -10.83 -1.77 -3.77
CA GLU A 118 -12.20 -2.04 -4.21
C GLU A 118 -12.97 -0.75 -4.51
N ASP A 119 -13.93 -0.86 -5.43
CA ASP A 119 -14.82 0.26 -5.76
C ASP A 119 -15.73 0.65 -4.59
N THR A 120 -16.08 -0.32 -3.73
CA THR A 120 -16.90 -0.05 -2.53
C THR A 120 -16.13 0.79 -1.52
N ASP A 121 -14.86 0.47 -1.25
CA ASP A 121 -14.00 1.24 -0.34
C ASP A 121 -13.77 2.67 -0.87
N TYR A 122 -13.55 2.81 -2.19
CA TYR A 122 -13.37 4.12 -2.79
C TYR A 122 -14.64 4.98 -2.69
N ALA A 123 -15.81 4.36 -2.90
CA ALA A 123 -17.09 5.05 -2.73
C ALA A 123 -17.30 5.51 -1.27
N ILE A 124 -16.94 4.68 -0.28
CA ILE A 124 -16.99 5.05 1.15
C ILE A 124 -16.09 6.25 1.43
N TYR A 125 -14.85 6.24 0.91
CA TYR A 125 -13.92 7.36 1.07
C TYR A 125 -14.47 8.67 0.47
N LEU A 126 -14.97 8.64 -0.77
CA LEU A 126 -15.54 9.81 -1.43
C LEU A 126 -16.79 10.32 -0.71
N ALA A 127 -17.68 9.41 -0.29
CA ALA A 127 -18.87 9.74 0.51
C ALA A 127 -18.48 10.43 1.82
N LYS A 128 -17.49 9.89 2.55
CA LYS A 128 -16.98 10.46 3.80
C LYS A 128 -16.42 11.86 3.60
N ARG A 129 -15.64 12.07 2.53
CA ARG A 129 -15.13 13.41 2.18
C ARG A 129 -16.25 14.39 1.85
N ASN A 130 -17.25 13.96 1.09
CA ASN A 130 -18.39 14.80 0.74
C ASN A 130 -19.23 15.17 1.98
N ILE A 131 -19.38 14.27 2.96
CA ILE A 131 -20.02 14.53 4.26
C ILE A 131 -19.21 15.53 5.08
N LYS A 132 -17.88 15.40 5.11
CA LYS A 132 -16.98 16.27 5.88
C LYS A 132 -17.11 17.73 5.45
N LYS A 133 -17.15 18.00 4.15
CA LYS A 133 -17.37 19.34 3.59
C LYS A 133 -17.99 19.22 2.19
N LYS A 134 -19.20 19.73 2.02
CA LYS A 134 -19.86 19.79 0.71
C LYS A 134 -18.97 20.56 -0.28
N GLY A 135 -18.76 19.98 -1.46
CA GLY A 135 -17.95 20.60 -2.52
C GLY A 135 -16.43 20.47 -2.36
N ILE A 136 -15.93 19.63 -1.45
CA ILE A 136 -14.47 19.39 -1.29
C ILE A 136 -13.89 18.39 -2.29
N LEU A 137 -14.74 17.66 -3.01
CA LEU A 137 -14.29 16.71 -4.03
C LEU A 137 -13.78 17.47 -5.24
N GLU A 138 -12.65 17.03 -5.78
CA GLU A 138 -12.12 17.52 -7.04
C GLU A 138 -13.00 17.06 -8.21
N GLU A 139 -12.86 17.65 -9.40
CA GLU A 139 -13.78 17.38 -10.52
C GLU A 139 -13.78 15.90 -10.93
N TYR A 140 -12.60 15.30 -11.10
CA TYR A 140 -12.48 13.86 -11.38
C TYR A 140 -13.02 12.98 -10.24
N GLU A 141 -12.97 13.45 -8.99
CA GLU A 141 -13.53 12.73 -7.84
C GLU A 141 -15.06 12.78 -7.86
N LYS A 142 -15.67 13.88 -8.30
CA LYS A 142 -17.12 14.00 -8.48
C LYS A 142 -17.60 13.08 -9.60
N GLU A 143 -16.89 13.04 -10.72
CA GLU A 143 -17.18 12.13 -11.82
C GLU A 143 -17.11 10.67 -11.36
N ASN A 144 -16.03 10.30 -10.65
CA ASN A 144 -15.88 8.98 -10.04
C ASN A 144 -17.00 8.66 -9.05
N TYR A 145 -17.37 9.61 -8.18
CA TYR A 145 -18.46 9.43 -7.21
C TYR A 145 -19.81 9.17 -7.90
N SER A 146 -20.12 9.95 -8.95
CA SER A 146 -21.32 9.78 -9.77
C SER A 146 -21.32 8.43 -10.49
N PHE A 147 -20.18 8.04 -11.06
CA PHE A 147 -20.00 6.76 -11.72
C PHE A 147 -20.20 5.58 -10.74
N LEU A 148 -19.57 5.62 -9.57
CA LEU A 148 -19.72 4.58 -8.54
C LEU A 148 -21.15 4.49 -8.03
N ASN A 149 -21.83 5.63 -7.81
CA ASN A 149 -23.22 5.64 -7.41
C ASN A 149 -24.12 4.91 -8.42
N LYS A 150 -23.84 5.03 -9.72
CA LYS A 150 -24.56 4.28 -10.76
C LYS A 150 -24.16 2.81 -10.80
N LYS A 151 -22.86 2.51 -10.74
CA LYS A 151 -22.30 1.15 -10.88
C LYS A 151 -22.65 0.22 -9.72
N ILE A 152 -22.57 0.71 -8.49
CA ILE A 152 -22.77 -0.08 -7.26
C ILE A 152 -23.92 0.48 -6.40
N ASN A 153 -24.96 1.01 -7.04
CA ASN A 153 -26.12 1.61 -6.37
C ASN A 153 -26.79 0.69 -5.34
N HIS A 154 -26.83 -0.62 -5.62
CA HIS A 154 -27.40 -1.62 -4.72
C HIS A 154 -26.70 -1.72 -3.35
N LYS A 155 -25.47 -1.20 -3.21
CA LYS A 155 -24.74 -1.10 -1.93
C LYS A 155 -24.74 0.31 -1.34
N TRP A 156 -25.45 1.26 -1.93
CA TRP A 156 -25.27 2.68 -1.62
C TRP A 156 -25.66 3.03 -0.19
N ASP A 157 -26.74 2.45 0.34
CA ASP A 157 -27.14 2.65 1.74
C ASP A 157 -26.05 2.19 2.71
N PHE A 158 -25.43 1.02 2.42
CA PHE A 158 -24.29 0.53 3.18
C PHE A 158 -23.08 1.49 3.09
N ILE A 159 -22.77 1.99 1.89
CA ILE A 159 -21.67 2.95 1.67
C ILE A 159 -21.88 4.23 2.49
N ILE A 160 -23.10 4.78 2.47
CA ILE A 160 -23.44 5.99 3.22
C ILE A 160 -23.41 5.73 4.74
N MET A 161 -23.89 4.58 5.19
CA MET A 161 -23.84 4.17 6.59
C MET A 161 -22.39 4.09 7.08
N GLN A 162 -21.52 3.37 6.35
CA GLN A 162 -20.09 3.24 6.67
C GLN A 162 -19.38 4.59 6.66
N ALA A 163 -19.65 5.44 5.66
CA ALA A 163 -19.05 6.77 5.59
C ALA A 163 -19.44 7.67 6.78
N LYS A 164 -20.71 7.62 7.23
CA LYS A 164 -21.19 8.36 8.40
C LYS A 164 -20.56 7.85 9.69
N GLU A 165 -20.47 6.53 9.85
CA GLU A 165 -19.85 5.90 11.01
C GLU A 165 -18.37 6.28 11.12
N GLN A 166 -17.59 6.11 10.05
CA GLN A 166 -16.18 6.50 10.01
C GLN A 166 -15.99 8.01 10.29
N TYR A 167 -16.88 8.86 9.76
CA TYR A 167 -16.84 10.30 10.03
C TYR A 167 -17.11 10.62 11.51
N LYS A 168 -18.07 9.94 12.14
CA LYS A 168 -18.39 10.10 13.56
C LYS A 168 -17.21 9.67 14.43
N THR A 169 -16.68 8.47 14.22
CA THR A 169 -15.50 7.95 14.95
C THR A 169 -14.27 8.85 14.75
N GLY A 170 -14.08 9.40 13.55
CA GLY A 170 -13.01 10.35 13.28
C GLY A 170 -13.12 11.64 14.11
N LYS A 171 -14.35 12.09 14.45
CA LYS A 171 -14.57 13.29 15.26
C LYS A 171 -14.17 13.16 16.72
N GLU A 172 -14.13 11.94 17.25
CA GLU A 172 -13.72 11.65 18.64
C GLU A 172 -12.20 11.75 18.82
N ARG A 173 -11.43 11.65 17.72
CA ARG A 173 -9.96 11.78 17.75
C ARG A 173 -9.49 13.23 17.84
N LYS A 174 -8.29 13.43 18.41
CA LYS A 174 -7.60 14.72 18.44
C LYS A 174 -7.40 15.26 17.02
N LYS A 175 -7.40 16.59 16.86
CA LYS A 175 -7.31 17.26 15.56
C LYS A 175 -6.07 16.85 14.75
N ALA A 176 -4.92 16.72 15.42
CA ALA A 176 -3.66 16.31 14.80
C ALA A 176 -3.72 14.88 14.26
N ASP A 177 -4.23 13.94 15.06
CA ASP A 177 -4.36 12.53 14.67
C ASP A 177 -5.35 12.36 13.52
N ARG A 178 -6.47 13.06 13.57
CA ARG A 178 -7.46 13.08 12.49
C ARG A 178 -6.86 13.57 11.18
N TYR A 179 -6.09 14.66 11.22
CA TYR A 179 -5.40 15.17 10.04
C TYR A 179 -4.38 14.17 9.48
N ALA A 180 -3.60 13.51 10.36
CA ALA A 180 -2.65 12.49 9.93
C ALA A 180 -3.33 11.31 9.22
N LEU A 181 -4.44 10.81 9.77
CA LEU A 181 -5.23 9.71 9.17
C LEU A 181 -5.85 10.12 7.84
N ASP A 182 -6.43 11.33 7.77
CA ASP A 182 -6.97 11.88 6.52
C ASP A 182 -5.89 11.97 5.43
N CYS A 183 -4.66 12.37 5.80
CA CYS A 183 -3.52 12.40 4.88
C CYS A 183 -3.08 11.01 4.43
N GLN A 184 -3.01 10.03 5.33
CA GLN A 184 -2.66 8.64 5.01
C GLN A 184 -3.64 8.04 4.01
N GLU A 185 -4.94 8.17 4.28
CA GLU A 185 -5.99 7.65 3.41
C GLU A 185 -6.02 8.39 2.07
N LYS A 186 -5.82 9.72 2.05
CA LYS A 186 -5.71 10.48 0.81
C LYS A 186 -4.52 10.01 -0.03
N ALA A 187 -3.36 9.79 0.59
CA ALA A 187 -2.17 9.31 -0.11
C ALA A 187 -2.38 7.92 -0.73
N TYR A 188 -3.05 7.02 -0.02
CA TYR A 188 -3.44 5.71 -0.54
C TYR A 188 -4.29 5.84 -1.82
N TRP A 189 -5.34 6.65 -1.78
CA TRP A 189 -6.22 6.82 -2.94
C TRP A 189 -5.56 7.52 -4.13
N LEU A 190 -4.59 8.41 -3.89
CA LEU A 190 -3.81 9.01 -4.98
C LEU A 190 -2.98 7.98 -5.76
N VAL A 191 -2.55 6.89 -5.13
CA VAL A 191 -1.82 5.78 -5.79
C VAL A 191 -2.76 4.79 -6.46
N HIS A 192 -3.92 4.50 -5.84
CA HIS A 192 -4.84 3.47 -6.32
C HIS A 192 -5.94 3.97 -7.26
N ARG A 193 -6.18 5.29 -7.29
CA ARG A 193 -7.18 5.98 -8.12
C ARG A 193 -6.59 7.31 -8.59
N CYS A 194 -5.46 7.22 -9.29
CA CYS A 194 -4.67 8.36 -9.75
C CYS A 194 -5.52 9.37 -10.54
N PRO A 195 -5.26 10.69 -10.41
CA PRO A 195 -5.93 11.69 -11.22
C PRO A 195 -5.74 11.45 -12.73
N PRO A 196 -6.70 11.85 -13.59
CA PRO A 196 -6.55 11.76 -15.04
C PRO A 196 -5.27 12.46 -15.53
N GLY A 197 -4.56 11.82 -16.45
CA GLY A 197 -3.30 12.35 -17.01
C GLY A 197 -2.05 12.08 -16.16
N THR A 198 -2.18 11.35 -15.05
CA THR A 198 -1.02 10.87 -14.27
C THR A 198 -0.73 9.40 -14.53
N ASP A 199 0.54 9.02 -14.45
CA ASP A 199 0.95 7.63 -14.67
C ASP A 199 0.38 6.71 -13.58
N ASN A 200 -0.31 5.66 -14.00
CA ASN A 200 -0.76 4.60 -13.10
C ASN A 200 0.41 3.65 -12.80
N ILE A 201 1.12 3.89 -11.69
CA ILE A 201 2.25 3.04 -11.28
C ILE A 201 1.86 1.59 -10.99
N LEU A 202 0.57 1.33 -10.72
CA LEU A 202 0.05 0.00 -10.46
C LEU A 202 -0.37 -0.72 -11.74
N ASP A 203 -0.23 -0.09 -12.91
CA ASP A 203 -0.41 -0.76 -14.19
C ASP A 203 0.71 -1.80 -14.38
N TYR A 204 0.30 -3.06 -14.43
CA TYR A 204 1.18 -4.22 -14.61
C TYR A 204 1.01 -4.86 -15.99
N GLY A 205 0.31 -4.19 -16.91
CA GLY A 205 -0.03 -4.70 -18.23
C GLY A 205 -1.12 -5.78 -18.18
N LEU A 206 -0.93 -6.84 -18.94
CA LEU A 206 -1.94 -7.89 -19.10
C LEU A 206 -2.05 -8.81 -17.88
N ASN A 207 -3.27 -9.24 -17.59
CA ASN A 207 -3.52 -10.35 -16.68
C ASN A 207 -2.89 -11.65 -17.22
N ARG A 208 -2.78 -12.64 -16.36
CA ARG A 208 -2.30 -14.00 -16.65
C ARG A 208 -3.49 -14.94 -16.80
N VAL A 209 -3.31 -15.94 -17.66
CA VAL A 209 -4.28 -17.04 -17.83
C VAL A 209 -4.20 -18.01 -16.64
N THR A 210 -2.99 -18.31 -16.17
CA THR A 210 -2.75 -19.16 -15.00
C THR A 210 -2.64 -18.31 -13.74
N ASN A 211 -3.28 -18.76 -12.65
CA ASN A 211 -3.18 -18.12 -11.36
C ASN A 211 -1.77 -18.33 -10.77
N PRO A 212 -0.96 -17.27 -10.58
CA PRO A 212 0.37 -17.42 -10.02
C PRO A 212 0.39 -17.80 -8.53
N ASN A 213 -0.76 -17.66 -7.84
CA ASN A 213 -0.95 -18.01 -6.44
C ASN A 213 -1.58 -19.40 -6.25
N GLU A 214 -1.90 -20.09 -7.33
CA GLU A 214 -2.35 -21.48 -7.26
C GLU A 214 -1.20 -22.35 -6.77
N VAL A 215 -1.40 -22.99 -5.61
CA VAL A 215 -0.44 -23.92 -5.04
C VAL A 215 -0.35 -25.12 -5.97
N LYS A 216 0.81 -25.31 -6.63
CA LYS A 216 1.06 -26.51 -7.42
C LYS A 216 1.13 -27.70 -6.47
N VAL A 217 0.07 -28.50 -6.42
CA VAL A 217 0.14 -29.84 -5.85
C VAL A 217 1.10 -30.63 -6.73
N ASN A 218 2.32 -30.87 -6.27
CA ASN A 218 3.26 -31.76 -6.94
C ASN A 218 2.63 -33.16 -6.97
N ARG A 219 1.99 -33.54 -8.07
CA ARG A 219 1.71 -34.95 -8.37
C ARG A 219 3.07 -35.63 -8.55
N LYS A 220 3.65 -36.17 -7.48
CA LYS A 220 4.68 -37.20 -7.60
C LYS A 220 4.02 -38.37 -8.33
N GLN A 221 4.43 -38.66 -9.56
CA GLN A 221 4.12 -39.94 -10.18
C GLN A 221 4.89 -41.01 -9.40
N HIS A 222 4.23 -41.62 -8.42
CA HIS A 222 4.64 -42.95 -7.99
C HIS A 222 3.96 -43.93 -8.94
N GLY A 223 4.77 -44.79 -9.56
CA GLY A 223 4.25 -46.00 -10.18
C GLY A 223 3.50 -46.78 -9.10
N ASP A 224 2.27 -47.15 -9.44
CA ASP A 224 1.30 -47.90 -8.66
C ASP A 224 0.61 -47.20 -7.48
N GLY A 225 -0.72 -47.10 -7.61
CA GLY A 225 -1.65 -46.91 -6.49
C GLY A 225 -1.92 -45.47 -6.07
N ASN A 226 -3.09 -44.95 -6.42
CA ASN A 226 -3.62 -43.68 -5.93
C ASN A 226 -3.76 -43.70 -4.40
N VAL A 227 -2.85 -43.03 -3.68
CA VAL A 227 -3.07 -42.57 -2.30
C VAL A 227 -2.86 -41.06 -2.26
N MET A 228 -3.92 -40.33 -1.87
CA MET A 228 -3.92 -38.88 -1.72
C MET A 228 -3.21 -38.51 -0.42
N GLU A 229 -1.92 -38.16 -0.47
CA GLU A 229 -1.22 -37.59 0.69
C GLU A 229 -1.15 -36.06 0.56
N ARG A 230 -1.79 -35.35 1.48
CA ARG A 230 -1.63 -33.90 1.63
C ARG A 230 -0.27 -33.64 2.26
N VAL A 231 0.70 -33.19 1.47
CA VAL A 231 1.90 -32.58 2.03
C VAL A 231 1.51 -31.18 2.50
N LEU A 232 1.22 -31.06 3.80
CA LEU A 232 1.27 -29.77 4.48
C LEU A 232 2.74 -29.38 4.57
N ASP A 233 3.13 -28.34 3.85
CA ASP A 233 4.41 -27.66 4.07
C ASP A 233 4.31 -26.93 5.41
N MET A 234 4.51 -27.68 6.50
CA MET A 234 4.76 -27.10 7.81
C MET A 234 6.19 -26.60 7.78
N GLY A 235 6.34 -25.30 7.62
CA GLY A 235 7.58 -24.62 7.98
C GLY A 235 7.92 -25.01 9.41
N SER A 236 8.92 -25.86 9.56
CA SER A 236 9.46 -26.25 10.84
C SER A 236 10.13 -25.03 11.46
N GLU A 237 9.43 -24.43 12.43
CA GLU A 237 10.06 -23.73 13.54
C GLU A 237 10.98 -24.74 14.24
N ASP A 238 12.28 -24.44 14.26
CA ASP A 238 13.25 -25.15 15.07
C ASP A 238 12.96 -24.89 16.55
N LEU A 239 12.15 -25.77 17.15
CA LEU A 239 12.08 -25.99 18.59
C LEU A 239 12.69 -27.36 18.93
N ASN A 240 13.88 -27.28 19.52
CA ASN A 240 14.45 -28.17 20.54
C ASN A 240 14.98 -29.59 20.17
N SER A 241 16.27 -29.78 20.43
CA SER A 241 16.84 -31.03 20.98
C SER A 241 17.73 -30.60 22.16
N ASN A 242 17.26 -30.67 23.41
CA ASN A 242 17.03 -31.79 24.33
C ASN A 242 18.33 -32.50 24.80
N SER A 243 18.50 -32.50 26.13
CA SER A 243 19.13 -33.52 27.02
C SER A 243 20.32 -34.32 26.48
N GLY A 244 21.50 -34.33 27.11
CA GLY A 244 21.74 -34.87 28.45
C GLY A 244 22.37 -36.28 28.37
N SER A 245 23.22 -36.63 29.36
CA SER A 245 23.99 -37.89 29.59
C SER A 245 25.32 -38.01 28.80
N ASP A 246 26.47 -38.37 29.36
CA ASP A 246 26.88 -38.83 30.69
C ASP A 246 28.42 -38.66 30.83
N THR A 247 28.92 -38.78 32.07
CA THR A 247 30.33 -38.81 32.58
C THR A 247 30.99 -37.51 32.99
#